data_AF-A0A452QSW2-F1
#
_entry.id   AF-A0A452QSW2-F1
#
_cell.length_a   1.000
_cell.length_b   1.000
_cell.length_c   1.000
_cell.angle_alpha   90.00
_cell.angle_beta   90.00
_cell.angle_gamma   90.00
#
_symmetry.space_group_name_H-M   'P 1'
#
loop_
_entity.id
_entity.type
_entity.pdbx_description
1 polymer ?
#
loop_
_entity_poly.entity_id
_entity_poly.type
_entity_poly.pdbx_seq_one_letter_code
_entity_poly.pdbx_strand_id
1 'polypeptide(L)'
;MRVVVIGAGVVGLSTALCLHERYHPVLPALDVRVYADRFTPFTNSDVAAGLSQAYLSDPSNPQEVHWNQQTFDYLLSHIHSPNAANMGLALISGYNLFREAFPPNCIGSNLSSIIY
;
A
#
# COMPACT_ATOMS: atom_id res chain seq x y z
N MET A 1 8.16 -12.15 -22.80
CA MET A 1 8.86 -10.90 -22.40
C MET A 1 9.57 -11.18 -21.08
N ARG A 2 10.80 -10.71 -20.91
CA ARG A 2 11.52 -10.85 -19.64
C ARG A 2 11.51 -9.50 -18.93
N VAL A 3 11.01 -9.47 -17.70
CA VAL A 3 10.90 -8.27 -16.87
C VAL A 3 11.73 -8.48 -15.62
N VAL A 4 12.61 -7.53 -15.32
CA VAL A 4 13.35 -7.50 -14.07
C VAL A 4 12.84 -6.34 -13.23
N VAL A 5 12.29 -6.65 -12.06
CA VAL A 5 11.91 -5.68 -11.04
C VAL A 5 13.09 -5.53 -10.08
N ILE A 6 13.53 -4.29 -9.85
CA ILE A 6 14.66 -4.00 -8.96
C ILE A 6 14.13 -3.53 -7.61
N GLY A 7 14.45 -4.27 -6.55
CA GLY A 7 14.01 -4.02 -5.18
C GLY A 7 12.97 -5.01 -4.69
N ALA A 8 13.15 -5.50 -3.45
CA ALA A 8 12.30 -6.50 -2.82
C ALA A 8 11.58 -5.98 -1.55
N GLY A 9 11.33 -4.66 -1.49
CA GLY A 9 10.41 -4.06 -0.51
C GLY A 9 8.96 -4.09 -1.01
N VAL A 10 8.05 -3.48 -0.24
CA VAL A 10 6.60 -3.52 -0.51
C VAL A 10 6.24 -3.09 -1.93
N VAL A 11 6.85 -2.02 -2.45
CA VAL A 11 6.58 -1.50 -3.80
C VAL A 11 7.07 -2.47 -4.88
N GLY A 12 8.27 -3.04 -4.71
CA GLY A 12 8.86 -3.94 -5.71
C GLY A 12 8.10 -5.26 -5.80
N LEU A 13 7.80 -5.88 -4.65
CA LEU A 13 7.08 -7.15 -4.59
C LEU A 13 5.61 -7.02 -5.02
N SER A 14 4.91 -5.95 -4.61
CA SER A 14 3.53 -5.71 -5.07
C SER A 14 3.47 -5.47 -6.57
N THR A 15 4.42 -4.70 -7.13
CA THR A 15 4.52 -4.48 -8.57
C THR A 15 4.78 -5.79 -9.32
N ALA A 16 5.72 -6.61 -8.84
CA ALA A 16 6.02 -7.91 -9.45
C ALA A 16 4.80 -8.84 -9.46
N LEU A 17 4.05 -8.87 -8.36
CA LEU A 17 2.81 -9.63 -8.23
C LEU A 17 1.74 -9.13 -9.20
N CYS A 18 1.44 -7.82 -9.20
CA CYS A 18 0.44 -7.23 -10.10
C CYS A 18 0.78 -7.47 -11.58
N LEU A 19 2.06 -7.37 -11.96
CA LEU A 19 2.51 -7.69 -13.33
C LEU A 19 2.24 -9.15 -13.67
N HIS A 20 2.60 -10.07 -12.78
CA HIS A 20 2.41 -11.50 -13.00
C HIS A 20 0.92 -11.85 -13.11
N GLU A 21 0.10 -11.46 -12.14
CA GLU A 21 -1.34 -11.75 -12.12
C GLU A 21 -2.07 -11.18 -13.35
N ARG A 22 -1.73 -9.95 -13.74
CA ARG A 22 -2.41 -9.27 -14.85
C ARG A 22 -2.04 -9.85 -16.21
N TYR A 23 -0.78 -10.17 -16.43
CA TYR A 23 -0.25 -10.44 -17.78
C TYR A 23 0.15 -11.89 -18.03
N HIS A 24 0.40 -12.70 -17.00
CA HIS A 24 0.71 -14.12 -17.18
C HIS A 24 -0.37 -14.89 -17.96
N PRO A 25 -1.70 -14.66 -17.76
CA PRO A 25 -2.73 -15.38 -18.52
C PRO A 25 -2.73 -15.06 -20.03
N VAL A 26 -2.31 -13.85 -20.41
CA VAL A 26 -2.33 -13.39 -21.82
C VAL A 26 -0.96 -13.47 -22.49
N LEU A 27 0.12 -13.62 -21.71
CA LEU A 27 1.49 -13.74 -22.20
C LEU A 27 2.18 -14.91 -21.47
N PRO A 28 1.98 -16.17 -21.91
CA PRO A 28 2.53 -17.35 -21.25
C PRO A 28 4.07 -17.38 -21.16
N ALA A 29 4.76 -16.64 -22.06
CA ALA A 29 6.21 -16.48 -22.04
C ALA A 29 6.67 -15.24 -21.22
N LEU A 30 5.84 -14.76 -20.29
CA LEU A 30 6.21 -13.72 -19.34
C LEU A 30 7.07 -14.30 -18.23
N ASP A 31 8.30 -13.79 -18.11
CA ASP A 31 9.28 -14.17 -17.09
C ASP A 31 9.56 -12.92 -16.24
N VAL A 32 9.00 -12.87 -15.03
CA VAL A 32 9.20 -11.77 -14.07
C VAL A 32 10.20 -12.22 -13.03
N ARG A 33 11.29 -11.45 -12.86
CA ARG A 33 12.33 -11.71 -11.85
C ARG A 33 12.51 -10.50 -10.96
N VAL A 34 12.73 -10.73 -9.67
CA VAL A 34 13.02 -9.67 -8.70
C VAL A 34 14.50 -9.73 -8.33
N TYR A 35 15.24 -8.66 -8.58
CA TYR A 35 16.64 -8.51 -8.18
C TYR A 35 16.73 -7.48 -7.06
N ALA A 36 17.35 -7.85 -5.94
CA ALA A 36 17.57 -6.94 -4.82
C ALA A 36 18.85 -7.33 -4.07
N ASP A 37 19.49 -6.35 -3.42
CA ASP A 37 20.62 -6.53 -2.52
C ASP A 37 20.19 -6.73 -1.05
N ARG A 38 18.92 -6.46 -0.76
CA ARG A 38 18.26 -6.63 0.53
C ARG A 38 16.87 -7.22 0.33
N PHE A 39 16.51 -8.14 1.22
CA PHE A 39 15.20 -8.79 1.31
C PHE A 39 14.74 -8.72 2.78
N THR A 40 13.48 -9.03 3.05
CA THR A 40 12.96 -9.16 4.42
C THR A 40 13.88 -10.07 5.26
N PRO A 41 14.25 -9.65 6.49
CA PRO A 41 13.75 -8.51 7.26
C PRO A 41 14.59 -7.22 7.16
N PHE A 42 15.30 -6.98 6.04
CA PHE A 42 16.30 -5.91 5.91
C PHE A 42 15.96 -4.81 4.90
N THR A 43 14.67 -4.63 4.58
CA THR A 43 14.19 -3.54 3.74
C THR A 43 13.61 -2.40 4.58
N ASN A 44 13.46 -1.20 4.00
CA ASN A 44 12.74 -0.11 4.68
C ASN A 44 11.28 -0.46 4.97
N SER A 45 10.69 -1.41 4.23
CA SER A 45 9.32 -1.88 4.49
C SER A 45 9.22 -2.68 5.78
N ASP A 46 10.28 -3.38 6.19
CA ASP A 46 10.30 -4.19 7.41
C ASP A 46 10.38 -3.34 8.69
N VAL A 47 10.80 -2.07 8.56
CA VAL A 47 10.87 -1.08 9.66
C VAL A 47 9.77 -0.03 9.59
N ALA A 48 8.83 -0.15 8.65
CA ALA A 48 7.68 0.74 8.56
C ALA A 48 6.74 0.55 9.76
N ALA A 49 6.04 1.61 10.18
CA ALA A 49 5.11 1.55 11.30
C ALA A 49 3.87 0.67 11.03
N GLY A 50 3.55 0.40 9.75
CA GLY A 50 2.46 -0.49 9.35
C GLY A 50 1.07 0.14 9.28
N LEU A 51 0.92 1.44 9.60
CA LEU A 51 -0.37 2.13 9.51
C LEU A 51 -0.61 2.68 8.09
N SER A 52 -1.80 2.42 7.53
CA SER A 52 -2.25 3.02 6.28
C SER A 52 -2.87 4.38 6.53
N GLN A 53 -2.05 5.44 6.51
CA GLN A 53 -2.49 6.82 6.70
C GLN A 53 -1.80 7.74 5.70
N ALA A 54 -2.59 8.49 4.91
CA ALA A 54 -2.06 9.52 4.03
C ALA A 54 -1.59 10.75 4.83
N TYR A 55 -0.66 11.52 4.25
CA TYR A 55 -0.26 12.79 4.85
C TYR A 55 -1.44 13.76 4.94
N LEU A 56 -1.40 14.63 5.95
CA LEU A 56 -2.44 15.64 6.19
C LEU A 56 -2.37 16.82 5.20
N SER A 57 -1.23 17.00 4.55
CA SER A 57 -1.06 17.98 3.47
C SER A 57 -1.50 17.38 2.14
N ASP A 58 -2.12 18.19 1.29
CA ASP A 58 -2.43 17.79 -0.08
C ASP A 58 -1.17 17.36 -0.83
N PRO A 59 -1.22 16.24 -1.58
CA PRO A 59 -0.07 15.79 -2.34
C PRO A 59 0.20 16.74 -3.51
N SER A 60 1.47 16.91 -3.86
CA SER A 60 1.85 17.68 -5.06
C SER A 60 1.31 17.07 -6.34
N ASN A 61 1.11 15.75 -6.36
CA ASN A 61 0.44 15.05 -7.45
C ASN A 61 -0.94 14.56 -7.00
N PRO A 62 -2.04 15.06 -7.59
CA PRO A 62 -3.40 14.64 -7.21
C PRO A 62 -3.67 13.15 -7.47
N GLN A 63 -2.88 12.47 -8.31
CA GLN A 63 -3.00 11.03 -8.52
C GLN A 63 -2.69 10.22 -7.25
N GLU A 64 -1.88 10.75 -6.34
CA GLU A 64 -1.54 10.06 -5.08
C GLU A 64 -2.79 9.84 -4.21
N VAL A 65 -3.76 10.75 -4.26
CA VAL A 65 -5.05 10.56 -3.59
C VAL A 65 -5.77 9.32 -4.13
N HIS A 66 -5.73 9.12 -5.45
CA HIS A 66 -6.36 7.96 -6.08
C HIS A 66 -5.63 6.66 -5.74
N TRP A 67 -4.29 6.67 -5.79
CA TRP A 67 -3.50 5.48 -5.44
C TRP A 67 -3.67 5.07 -3.97
N ASN A 68 -3.75 6.04 -3.06
CA ASN A 68 -4.02 5.79 -1.65
C ASN A 68 -5.41 5.16 -1.45
N GLN A 69 -6.43 5.70 -2.11
CA GLN A 69 -7.79 5.15 -2.05
C GLN A 69 -7.84 3.72 -2.59
N GLN A 70 -7.27 3.48 -3.78
CA GLN A 70 -7.22 2.13 -4.39
C GLN A 70 -6.49 1.12 -3.49
N THR A 71 -5.40 1.55 -2.85
CA THR A 71 -4.65 0.70 -1.92
C THR A 71 -5.49 0.36 -0.70
N PHE A 72 -6.13 1.35 -0.08
CA PHE A 72 -6.98 1.13 1.09
C PHE A 72 -8.15 0.20 0.77
N ASP A 73 -8.87 0.44 -0.33
CA ASP A 73 -9.98 -0.40 -0.76
C ASP A 73 -9.54 -1.84 -1.04
N TYR A 74 -8.37 -2.02 -1.67
CA TYR A 74 -7.80 -3.34 -1.90
C TYR A 74 -7.50 -4.06 -0.57
N LEU A 75 -6.82 -3.42 0.38
CA LEU A 75 -6.51 -4.03 1.67
C LEU A 75 -7.77 -4.35 2.47
N LEU A 76 -8.73 -3.42 2.49
CA LEU A 76 -10.02 -3.59 3.16
C LEU A 76 -10.80 -4.77 2.59
N SER A 77 -10.78 -4.97 1.27
CA SER A 77 -11.47 -6.11 0.64
C SER A 77 -10.94 -7.48 1.08
N HIS A 78 -9.71 -7.55 1.59
CA HIS A 78 -9.07 -8.78 2.07
C HIS A 78 -9.20 -9.00 3.58
N ILE A 79 -9.74 -8.04 4.35
CA ILE A 79 -9.67 -8.08 5.81
C ILE A 79 -10.46 -9.24 6.43
N HIS A 80 -11.51 -9.70 5.74
CA HIS A 80 -12.34 -10.84 6.18
C HIS A 80 -11.86 -12.19 5.59
N SER A 81 -10.77 -12.19 4.81
CA SER A 81 -10.15 -13.41 4.32
C SER A 81 -9.55 -14.20 5.49
N PRO A 82 -9.65 -15.55 5.49
CA PRO A 82 -8.93 -16.39 6.45
C PRO A 82 -7.41 -16.15 6.45
N ASN A 83 -6.86 -15.59 5.37
CA ASN A 83 -5.43 -15.27 5.24
C ASN A 83 -5.07 -13.84 5.67
N ALA A 84 -6.02 -13.00 6.11
CA ALA A 84 -5.75 -11.59 6.44
C ALA A 84 -4.59 -11.43 7.45
N ALA A 85 -4.61 -12.23 8.52
CA ALA A 85 -3.54 -12.21 9.52
C ALA A 85 -2.18 -12.64 8.94
N ASN A 86 -2.15 -13.64 8.06
CA ASN A 86 -0.92 -14.07 7.39
C ASN A 86 -0.38 -13.03 6.40
N MET A 87 -1.26 -12.19 5.85
CA MET A 87 -0.90 -11.04 5.02
C MET A 87 -0.43 -9.83 5.85
N GLY A 88 -0.50 -9.90 7.19
CA GLY A 88 -0.19 -8.79 8.10
C GLY A 88 -1.29 -7.72 8.16
N LEU A 89 -2.53 -8.05 7.82
CA LEU A 89 -3.66 -7.11 7.80
C LEU A 89 -4.55 -7.25 9.04
N ALA A 90 -4.86 -6.10 9.65
CA ALA A 90 -5.82 -5.95 10.73
C ALA A 90 -6.43 -4.54 10.68
N LEU A 91 -7.66 -4.40 11.17
CA LEU A 91 -8.26 -3.09 11.46
C LEU A 91 -7.77 -2.63 12.84
N ILE A 92 -7.30 -1.39 12.90
CA ILE A 92 -6.78 -0.75 14.12
C ILE A 92 -7.35 0.66 14.26
N SER A 93 -8.08 0.86 15.35
CA SER A 93 -8.65 2.17 15.72
C SER A 93 -7.66 2.99 16.56
N GLY A 94 -7.83 4.32 16.61
CA GLY A 94 -6.84 5.28 17.07
C GLY A 94 -7.29 6.74 16.96
N TYR A 95 -6.38 7.67 17.25
CA TYR A 95 -6.66 9.11 17.31
C TYR A 95 -5.50 9.91 16.74
N ASN A 96 -5.81 10.96 15.96
CA ASN A 96 -4.84 12.01 15.63
C ASN A 96 -5.07 13.19 16.57
N LEU A 97 -4.03 13.58 17.33
CA LEU A 97 -4.11 14.65 18.33
C LEU A 97 -3.34 15.88 17.85
N PHE A 98 -3.99 17.04 17.93
CA PHE A 98 -3.43 18.33 17.54
C PHE A 98 -3.44 19.29 18.73
N ARG A 99 -2.43 20.17 18.82
CA ARG A 99 -2.37 21.21 19.86
C ARG A 99 -3.33 22.38 19.59
N GLU A 100 -3.65 22.59 18.33
CA GLU A 100 -4.51 23.67 17.84
C GLU A 100 -5.66 23.07 17.00
N ALA A 101 -6.72 23.85 16.78
CA ALA A 101 -7.84 23.41 15.97
C ALA A 101 -7.37 23.10 14.54
N PHE A 102 -7.65 21.88 14.08
CA PHE A 102 -7.30 21.48 12.72
C PHE A 102 -8.20 22.22 11.72
N PRO A 103 -7.65 22.86 10.67
CA PRO A 103 -8.44 23.63 9.72
C PRO A 103 -9.48 22.72 9.03
N PRO A 104 -10.78 23.06 9.04
CA PRO A 104 -11.83 22.20 8.49
C PRO A 104 -11.71 21.98 6.98
N ASN A 105 -11.01 22.88 6.28
CA ASN A 105 -10.72 22.81 4.86
C ASN A 105 -9.51 21.94 4.49
N CYS A 106 -8.69 21.52 5.47
CA CYS A 106 -7.61 20.54 5.29
C CYS A 106 -8.09 19.11 5.64
N ILE A 107 -9.34 18.97 6.08
CA ILE A 107 -10.02 17.70 6.13
C ILE A 107 -10.35 17.36 4.68
N GLY A 108 -9.40 16.77 3.96
CA GLY A 108 -9.72 16.10 2.70
C GLY A 108 -10.97 15.28 2.92
N SER A 109 -11.96 15.37 2.04
CA SER A 109 -13.31 14.81 2.17
C SER A 109 -13.39 13.29 2.41
N ASN A 110 -12.25 12.64 2.65
CA ASN A 110 -12.06 11.25 3.03
C ASN A 110 -11.56 11.04 4.46
N LEU A 111 -11.40 12.08 5.30
CA LEU A 111 -11.09 11.89 6.73
C LEU A 111 -12.30 11.43 7.56
N SER A 112 -13.48 11.33 6.94
CA SER A 112 -14.61 10.53 7.46
C SER A 112 -14.44 9.03 7.21
N SER A 113 -13.39 8.61 6.48
CA SER A 113 -13.04 7.21 6.32
C SER A 113 -12.21 6.76 7.52
N ILE A 114 -12.93 6.45 8.59
CA ILE A 114 -12.75 5.18 9.29
C ILE A 114 -11.35 4.99 9.89
N ILE A 115 -11.25 5.42 11.14
CA ILE A 115 -10.36 4.77 12.08
C ILE A 115 -11.11 3.53 12.61
N TYR A 116 -10.90 2.36 12.00
CA TYR A 116 -11.24 1.05 12.58
C TYR A 116 -10.00 0.22 12.74
#